data_AF-A0A820IRT5-F1
#
_entry.id   AF-A0A820IRT5-F1
#
_cell.length_a   1.000
_cell.length_b   1.000
_cell.length_c   1.000
_cell.angle_alpha   90.00
_cell.angle_beta   90.00
_cell.angle_gamma   90.00
#
_symmetry.space_group_name_H-M   'P 1'
#
loop_
_entity.id
_entity.type
_entity.pdbx_description
1 polymer ?
#
loop_
_entity_poly.entity_id
_entity_poly.type
_entity_poly.pdbx_seq_one_letter_code
_entity_poly.pdbx_strand_id
1 'polypeptide(L)'
;MWLIIGITVLILIVLVLAYLLRPIYRPTCLNLRDVHVVITGGSSGIGKELAKQLLNEHQAHLAPDNNERLLCLSVDVSGTYSNIQKAIEQACQYHGNRPVSILINNAGIFYAKTFDETTPDDFEQMGK
;
A
#
# COMPACT_ATOMS: atom_id res chain seq x y z
N MET A 1 45.54 -20.94 21.28
CA MET A 1 44.92 -21.77 20.23
C MET A 1 43.43 -21.96 20.47
N TRP A 2 42.99 -22.57 21.59
CA TRP A 2 41.57 -22.79 21.91
C TRP A 2 40.70 -21.53 21.97
N LEU A 3 41.21 -20.43 22.56
CA LEU A 3 40.48 -19.16 22.63
C LEU A 3 40.19 -18.56 21.24
N ILE A 4 41.16 -18.65 20.32
CA ILE A 4 41.01 -18.19 18.93
C ILE A 4 39.97 -19.05 18.21
N ILE A 5 40.00 -20.37 18.40
CA ILE A 5 39.02 -21.30 17.80
C ILE A 5 37.60 -20.96 18.31
N GLY A 6 37.44 -20.75 19.61
CA GLY A 6 36.15 -20.41 20.22
C GLY A 6 35.55 -19.11 19.68
N ILE A 7 36.36 -18.05 19.57
CA ILE A 7 35.94 -16.77 18.98
C ILE A 7 35.55 -16.95 17.50
N THR A 8 36.33 -17.73 16.75
CA THR A 8 36.06 -17.97 15.32
C THR A 8 34.73 -18.70 15.12
N VAL A 9 34.44 -19.72 15.93
CA VAL A 9 33.17 -20.46 15.91
C VAL A 9 32.00 -19.55 16.29
N LEU A 10 32.17 -18.69 17.30
CA LEU A 10 31.14 -17.73 17.71
C LEU A 10 30.82 -16.76 16.57
N ILE A 11 31.83 -16.21 15.89
CA ILE A 11 31.64 -15.31 14.74
C ILE A 11 30.89 -16.02 13.62
N LEU A 12 31.26 -17.26 13.28
CA LEU A 12 30.56 -18.04 12.27
C LEU A 12 29.08 -18.28 12.63
N ILE A 13 28.80 -18.62 13.89
CA ILE A 13 27.42 -18.78 14.38
C ILE A 13 26.63 -17.47 14.22
N VAL A 14 27.22 -16.33 14.58
CA VAL A 14 26.58 -15.02 14.43
C VAL A 14 26.33 -14.69 12.95
N LEU A 15 27.27 -14.98 12.05
CA LEU A 15 27.10 -14.75 10.61
C LEU A 15 26.03 -15.65 9.99
N VAL A 16 25.98 -16.94 10.39
CA VAL A 16 24.93 -17.87 9.97
C VAL A 16 23.58 -17.43 10.50
N LEU A 17 23.50 -17.06 11.78
CA LEU A 17 22.28 -16.53 12.39
C LEU A 17 21.82 -15.26 11.67
N ALA A 18 22.73 -14.33 11.38
CA ALA A 18 22.44 -13.16 10.57
C ALA A 18 21.90 -13.58 9.20
N TYR A 19 22.56 -14.46 8.46
CA TYR A 19 22.09 -14.93 7.15
C TYR A 19 20.69 -15.55 7.21
N LEU A 20 20.39 -16.36 8.23
CA LEU A 20 19.07 -16.98 8.44
C LEU A 20 18.00 -15.95 8.81
N LEU A 21 18.35 -14.93 9.58
CA LEU A 21 17.46 -13.83 9.95
C LEU A 21 17.27 -12.82 8.80
N ARG A 22 17.96 -12.97 7.66
CA ARG A 22 17.88 -12.05 6.50
C ARG A 22 16.47 -11.70 6.04
N PRO A 23 15.52 -12.65 5.95
CA PRO A 23 14.16 -12.31 5.55
C PRO A 23 13.47 -11.33 6.50
N ILE A 24 13.85 -11.34 7.79
CA ILE A 24 13.25 -10.51 8.83
C ILE A 24 13.77 -9.07 8.74
N TYR A 25 15.07 -8.86 8.51
CA TYR A 25 15.66 -7.52 8.46
C TYR A 25 15.89 -6.98 7.04
N ARG A 26 15.73 -7.80 6.00
CA ARG A 26 15.69 -7.40 4.58
C ARG A 26 14.47 -8.02 3.91
N PRO A 27 13.26 -7.49 4.18
CA PRO A 27 12.09 -7.93 3.44
C PRO A 27 12.32 -7.72 1.94
N THR A 28 11.86 -8.67 1.14
CA THR A 28 11.86 -8.54 -0.32
C THR A 28 10.98 -7.37 -0.73
N CYS A 29 11.54 -6.45 -1.52
CA CYS A 29 10.76 -5.38 -2.13
C CYS A 29 9.70 -5.97 -3.05
N LEU A 30 8.47 -5.47 -2.96
CA LEU A 30 7.40 -5.82 -3.89
C LEU A 30 7.78 -5.31 -5.28
N ASN A 31 7.72 -6.17 -6.29
CA ASN A 31 7.94 -5.73 -7.67
C ASN A 31 6.70 -5.02 -8.16
N LEU A 32 6.78 -3.70 -8.25
CA LEU A 32 5.70 -2.84 -8.72
C LEU A 32 5.74 -2.61 -10.23
N ARG A 33 6.50 -3.35 -11.03
CA ARG A 33 6.49 -3.11 -12.48
C ARG A 33 5.16 -3.55 -13.11
N ASP A 34 4.57 -2.65 -13.89
CA ASP A 34 3.34 -2.85 -14.67
C ASP A 34 2.12 -3.36 -13.88
N VAL A 35 2.06 -3.06 -12.58
CA VAL A 35 0.90 -3.40 -11.73
C VAL A 35 -0.18 -2.32 -11.80
N HIS A 36 -1.45 -2.74 -11.78
CA HIS A 36 -2.59 -1.84 -11.66
C HIS A 36 -2.98 -1.73 -10.18
N VAL A 37 -2.78 -0.55 -9.60
CA VAL A 37 -3.06 -0.27 -8.18
C VAL A 37 -4.30 0.62 -8.07
N VAL A 38 -5.26 0.22 -7.23
CA VAL A 38 -6.41 1.05 -6.84
C VAL A 38 -6.25 1.45 -5.38
N ILE A 39 -6.41 2.73 -5.09
CA ILE A 39 -6.27 3.30 -3.74
C ILE A 39 -7.56 4.02 -3.37
N THR A 40 -8.25 3.57 -2.32
CA THR A 40 -9.38 4.33 -1.76
C THR A 40 -8.86 5.49 -0.91
N GLY A 41 -9.55 6.64 -0.93
CA GLY A 41 -9.07 7.83 -0.20
C GLY A 41 -7.77 8.41 -0.76
N GLY A 42 -7.47 8.21 -2.05
CA GLY A 42 -6.24 8.70 -2.71
C GLY A 42 -6.21 10.21 -2.99
N SER A 43 -7.26 10.96 -2.64
CA SER A 43 -7.37 12.40 -2.94
C SER A 43 -6.56 13.29 -1.99
N SER A 44 -6.23 12.82 -0.79
CA SER A 44 -5.51 13.58 0.24
C SER A 44 -4.64 12.68 1.13
N GLY A 45 -3.87 13.30 2.04
CA GLY A 45 -3.12 12.62 3.10
C GLY A 45 -2.22 11.48 2.60
N ILE A 46 -2.25 10.37 3.33
CA ILE A 46 -1.40 9.18 3.10
C ILE A 46 -1.68 8.58 1.72
N GLY A 47 -2.95 8.38 1.35
CA GLY A 47 -3.33 7.80 0.06
C GLY A 47 -2.79 8.59 -1.14
N LYS A 48 -2.82 9.93 -1.07
CA LYS A 48 -2.28 10.80 -2.12
C LYS A 48 -0.76 10.69 -2.26
N GLU A 49 -0.03 10.73 -1.14
CA GLU A 49 1.43 10.62 -1.20
C GLU A 49 1.88 9.22 -1.59
N LEU A 50 1.14 8.18 -1.20
CA LEU A 50 1.37 6.82 -1.69
C LEU A 50 1.15 6.71 -3.20
N ALA A 51 0.07 7.30 -3.75
CA ALA A 51 -0.16 7.33 -5.19
C ALA A 51 1.00 8.01 -5.94
N LYS A 52 1.51 9.14 -5.43
CA LYS A 52 2.67 9.83 -5.99
C LYS A 52 3.95 8.99 -5.91
N GLN A 53 4.22 8.35 -4.77
CA GLN A 53 5.40 7.50 -4.60
C GLN A 53 5.39 6.34 -5.59
N LEU A 54 4.25 5.67 -5.75
CA LEU A 54 4.10 4.60 -6.74
C LEU A 54 4.39 5.12 -8.15
N LEU A 55 3.79 6.24 -8.56
CA LEU A 55 4.05 6.85 -9.86
C LEU A 55 5.53 7.21 -10.06
N ASN A 56 6.18 7.77 -9.05
CA ASN A 56 7.59 8.14 -9.11
C ASN A 56 8.52 6.92 -9.21
N GLU A 57 8.26 5.86 -8.43
CA GLU A 57 9.02 4.60 -8.52
C GLU A 57 8.86 3.96 -9.90
N HIS A 58 7.66 4.04 -10.49
CA HIS A 58 7.43 3.61 -11.86
C HIS A 58 8.20 4.45 -12.89
N GLN A 59 8.17 5.77 -12.76
CA GLN A 59 8.90 6.69 -13.65
C GLN A 59 10.42 6.55 -13.52
N ALA A 60 10.96 6.22 -12.35
CA ALA A 60 12.38 5.93 -12.20
C ALA A 60 12.84 4.71 -13.02
N HIS A 61 11.91 3.82 -13.39
CA HIS A 61 12.18 2.62 -14.16
C HIS A 61 11.83 2.74 -15.66
N LEU A 62 11.20 3.84 -16.10
CA LEU A 62 10.70 4.03 -17.47
C LEU A 62 10.93 5.47 -17.96
N ALA A 63 10.84 5.73 -19.27
CA ALA A 63 11.03 7.08 -19.81
C ALA A 63 9.98 8.10 -19.26
N PRO A 64 10.32 9.39 -19.10
CA PRO A 64 9.66 10.30 -18.17
C PRO A 64 8.25 10.84 -18.51
N ASP A 65 7.55 10.37 -19.55
CA ASP A 65 6.55 11.24 -20.22
C ASP A 65 5.06 10.87 -20.16
N ASN A 66 4.62 9.86 -19.40
CA ASN A 66 3.19 9.49 -19.41
C ASN A 66 2.42 9.85 -18.14
N ASN A 67 1.77 11.02 -18.14
CA ASN A 67 0.67 11.37 -17.22
C ASN A 67 -0.58 10.50 -17.42
N GLU A 68 -0.63 9.67 -18.46
CA GLU A 68 -1.74 8.74 -18.78
C GLU A 68 -1.84 7.53 -17.82
N ARG A 69 -1.01 7.47 -16.76
CA ARG A 69 -0.96 6.34 -15.82
C ARG A 69 -1.74 6.58 -14.53
N LEU A 70 -2.24 7.79 -14.29
CA LEU A 70 -3.01 8.13 -13.10
C LEU A 70 -4.47 8.40 -13.48
N LEU A 71 -5.38 7.60 -12.94
CA LEU A 71 -6.81 7.88 -12.97
C LEU A 71 -7.30 8.28 -11.57
N CYS A 72 -7.93 9.45 -11.48
CA CYS A 72 -8.60 9.91 -10.26
C CYS A 72 -10.11 9.80 -10.45
N LEU A 73 -10.77 8.95 -9.65
CA LEU A 73 -12.24 8.83 -9.62
C LEU A 73 -12.76 9.35 -8.27
N SER A 74 -13.82 10.17 -8.31
CA SER A 74 -14.55 10.56 -7.11
C SER A 74 -15.63 9.52 -6.84
N VAL A 75 -15.46 8.74 -5.78
CA VAL A 75 -16.33 7.62 -5.42
C VAL A 75 -16.50 7.59 -3.91
N ASP A 76 -17.74 7.51 -3.47
CA ASP A 76 -18.07 7.22 -2.07
C ASP A 76 -18.00 5.71 -1.83
N VAL A 77 -17.04 5.28 -1.01
CA VAL A 77 -16.83 3.86 -0.68
C VAL A 77 -17.88 3.31 0.29
N SER A 78 -18.63 4.18 0.97
CA SER A 78 -19.79 3.80 1.80
C SER A 78 -21.09 3.72 1.00
N GLY A 79 -21.04 4.08 -0.29
CA GLY A 79 -22.18 4.08 -1.19
C GLY A 79 -22.61 2.68 -1.63
N THR A 80 -23.42 2.63 -2.69
CA THR A 80 -23.91 1.34 -3.22
C THR A 80 -22.80 0.55 -3.91
N TYR A 81 -22.87 -0.78 -3.81
CA TYR A 81 -21.98 -1.68 -4.53
C TYR A 81 -21.90 -1.37 -6.03
N SER A 82 -23.02 -1.01 -6.67
CA SER A 82 -23.05 -0.66 -8.10
C SER A 82 -22.16 0.54 -8.44
N ASN A 83 -22.07 1.54 -7.56
CA ASN A 83 -21.20 2.69 -7.78
C ASN A 83 -19.72 2.30 -7.68
N ILE A 84 -19.37 1.47 -6.69
CA ILE A 84 -18.02 0.94 -6.52
C ILE A 84 -17.64 0.05 -7.71
N GLN A 85 -18.54 -0.84 -8.12
CA GLN A 85 -18.35 -1.71 -9.28
C GLN A 85 -18.07 -0.90 -10.55
N LYS A 86 -18.88 0.12 -10.85
CA LYS A 86 -18.68 1.01 -12.01
C LYS A 86 -17.34 1.72 -11.95
N ALA A 87 -16.91 2.18 -10.77
CA ALA A 87 -15.61 2.82 -10.62
C ALA A 87 -14.44 1.87 -10.89
N ILE A 88 -14.53 0.62 -10.39
CA ILE A 88 -13.52 -0.40 -10.67
C ILE A 88 -13.52 -0.78 -12.16
N GLU A 89 -14.68 -0.92 -12.78
CA GLU A 89 -14.80 -1.18 -14.22
C GLU A 89 -14.16 -0.04 -15.04
N GLN A 90 -14.43 1.22 -14.69
CA GLN A 90 -13.81 2.39 -15.30
C GLN A 90 -12.29 2.39 -15.13
N ALA A 91 -11.78 2.06 -13.94
CA ALA A 91 -10.34 1.96 -13.69
C ALA A 91 -9.69 0.87 -14.55
N CYS A 92 -10.30 -0.32 -14.62
CA CYS A 92 -9.84 -1.40 -15.48
C CYS A 92 -9.84 -0.99 -16.96
N GLN A 93 -10.93 -0.35 -17.44
CA GLN A 93 -11.07 0.11 -18.82
C GLN A 93 -10.01 1.15 -19.19
N TYR A 94 -9.80 2.15 -18.33
CA TYR A 94 -8.79 3.20 -18.52
C TYR A 94 -7.38 2.62 -18.69
N HIS A 95 -7.06 1.55 -17.95
CA HIS A 95 -5.78 0.86 -18.04
C HIS A 95 -5.76 -0.32 -19.03
N GLY A 96 -6.57 -0.26 -20.09
CA GLY A 96 -6.56 -1.23 -21.18
C GLY A 96 -7.19 -2.57 -20.83
N ASN A 97 -8.29 -2.53 -20.06
CA ASN A 97 -9.00 -3.70 -19.52
C ASN A 97 -8.12 -4.60 -18.63
N ARG A 98 -7.11 -4.02 -17.98
CA ARG A 98 -6.23 -4.75 -17.05
C ARG A 98 -6.90 -4.92 -15.68
N PRO A 99 -6.87 -6.13 -15.10
CA PRO A 99 -7.43 -6.35 -13.76
C PRO A 99 -6.62 -5.60 -12.69
N VAL A 100 -7.30 -5.24 -11.60
CA VAL A 100 -6.65 -4.66 -10.42
C VAL A 100 -5.72 -5.71 -9.80
N SER A 101 -4.44 -5.36 -9.67
CA SER A 101 -3.42 -6.22 -9.07
C SER A 101 -3.30 -5.98 -7.57
N ILE A 102 -3.46 -4.72 -7.14
CA ILE A 102 -3.32 -4.30 -5.75
C ILE A 102 -4.48 -3.37 -5.41
N LEU A 103 -5.20 -3.68 -4.34
CA LEU A 103 -6.19 -2.79 -3.74
C LEU A 103 -5.64 -2.28 -2.40
N ILE A 104 -5.63 -0.97 -2.23
CA ILE A 104 -5.23 -0.31 -0.99
C ILE A 104 -6.47 0.33 -0.38
N ASN A 105 -6.98 -0.29 0.68
CA ASN A 105 -8.08 0.22 1.50
C ASN A 105 -7.56 1.28 2.46
N ASN A 106 -7.32 2.50 1.95
CA ASN A 106 -6.80 3.62 2.73
C ASN A 106 -7.91 4.61 3.17
N ALA A 107 -9.07 4.62 2.51
CA ALA A 107 -10.20 5.44 2.97
C ALA A 107 -10.60 5.06 4.39
N GLY A 108 -10.70 6.06 5.25
CA GLY A 108 -11.13 5.92 6.63
C GLY A 108 -11.39 7.29 7.23
N ILE A 109 -12.30 7.33 8.20
CA ILE A 109 -12.60 8.51 9.00
C ILE A 109 -12.42 8.20 10.48
N PHE A 110 -12.23 9.23 11.28
CA PHE A 110 -12.13 9.12 12.72
C PHE A 110 -12.74 10.37 13.36
N TYR A 111 -13.48 10.17 14.44
CA TYR A 111 -13.97 11.24 15.30
C TYR A 111 -13.15 11.27 16.59
N ALA A 112 -12.46 12.38 16.83
CA ALA A 112 -11.68 12.61 18.05
C ALA A 112 -12.61 12.99 19.23
N LYS A 113 -13.38 12.02 19.72
CA LYS A 113 -14.30 12.15 20.85
C LYS A 113 -13.98 11.10 21.91
N THR A 114 -14.27 11.39 23.18
CA THR A 114 -14.24 10.33 24.19
C THR A 114 -15.43 9.38 23.99
N PHE A 115 -15.41 8.23 24.68
CA PHE A 115 -16.47 7.24 24.55
C PHE A 115 -17.84 7.80 24.94
N ASP A 116 -17.91 8.59 26.01
CA ASP A 116 -19.13 9.23 26.50
C ASP A 116 -19.62 10.39 25.62
N GLU A 117 -18.75 10.96 24.78
CA GLU A 117 -19.09 12.01 23.81
C GLU A 117 -19.47 11.44 22.42
N THR A 118 -19.21 10.16 22.18
CA THR A 118 -19.48 9.51 20.89
C THR A 118 -20.96 9.16 20.77
N THR A 119 -21.64 9.73 19.79
CA THR A 119 -23.06 9.44 19.54
C THR A 119 -23.22 8.15 18.72
N PRO A 120 -24.41 7.50 18.75
CA PRO A 120 -24.70 6.38 17.86
C PRO A 120 -24.48 6.72 16.37
N ASP A 121 -24.83 7.93 15.94
CA ASP A 121 -24.62 8.38 14.56
C ASP A 121 -23.13 8.49 14.20
N ASP A 122 -22.30 9.01 15.11
CA ASP A 122 -20.84 9.01 14.91
C ASP A 122 -20.30 7.59 14.74
N PHE A 123 -20.81 6.66 15.57
CA PHE A 123 -20.40 5.25 15.54
C PHE A 123 -20.86 4.55 14.26
N GLU A 124 -22.10 4.75 13.84
CA GLU A 124 -22.62 4.24 12.56
C GLU A 124 -21.84 4.82 11.39
N GLN A 125 -21.50 6.10 11.42
CA GLN A 125 -20.74 6.74 10.34
C GLN A 125 -19.31 6.20 10.25
N MET A 126 -18.66 5.87 11.36
CA MET A 126 -17.36 5.18 11.37
C MET A 126 -17.43 3.72 10.88
N GLY A 127 -18.58 3.07 11.01
CA GLY A 127 -18.79 1.68 10.61
C GLY A 127 -19.27 1.49 9.16
N LYS A 128 -19.58 2.58 8.45
CA LYS A 128 -19.93 2.59 7.03
C LYS A 128 -18.70 2.50 6.14
#